data_AF-Q9U4E7-F1
#
_entry.id   AF-Q9U4E7-F1
#
_cell.length_a   1.000
_cell.length_b   1.000
_cell.length_c   1.000
_cell.angle_alpha   90.00
_cell.angle_beta   90.00
_cell.angle_gamma   90.00
#
_symmetry.space_group_name_H-M   'P 1'
#
loop_
_entity.id
_entity.type
_entity.pdbx_description
1 polymer ?
#
loop_
_entity_poly.entity_id
_entity_poly.type
_entity_poly.pdbx_seq_one_letter_code
_entity_poly.pdbx_strand_id
1 'polypeptide(L)'
;EAFITEHLVPTLERDPMNFKLCWHVRDWTPGEMISSQISSSVEQSRRTIIVLSSSFLESLWGQLEFRTAHLQSMAERRNRLIIIIYGDIGNIYDLEPELRAYL
;
A
#
# COMPACT_ATOMS: atom_id res chain seq x y z
N GLU A 1 -10.11 -9.12 -0.34
CA GLU A 1 -9.06 -9.34 0.69
C GLU A 1 -8.43 -10.73 0.69
N ALA A 2 -9.15 -11.81 0.31
CA ALA A 2 -8.63 -13.20 0.30
C ALA A 2 -7.23 -13.36 -0.33
N PHE A 3 -6.94 -12.69 -1.45
CA PHE A 3 -5.62 -12.70 -2.08
C PHE A 3 -4.49 -12.24 -1.13
N ILE A 4 -4.74 -11.22 -0.32
CA ILE A 4 -3.74 -10.69 0.62
C ILE A 4 -3.47 -11.71 1.73
N THR A 5 -4.54 -12.23 2.33
CA THR A 5 -4.48 -13.12 3.50
C THR A 5 -4.04 -14.54 3.17
N GLU A 6 -4.42 -15.05 2.00
CA GLU A 6 -4.20 -16.45 1.61
C GLU A 6 -2.95 -16.63 0.74
N HIS A 7 -2.55 -15.58 0.01
CA HIS A 7 -1.44 -15.67 -0.93
C HIS A 7 -0.32 -14.68 -0.64
N LEU A 8 -0.57 -13.37 -0.69
CA LEU A 8 0.49 -12.36 -0.67
C LEU A 8 1.29 -12.37 0.65
N VAL A 9 0.60 -12.19 1.78
CA VAL A 9 1.23 -12.15 3.11
C VAL A 9 1.89 -13.48 3.45
N PRO A 10 1.22 -14.65 3.34
CA PRO A 10 1.86 -15.93 3.66
C PRO A 10 3.08 -16.24 2.79
N THR A 11 3.05 -15.89 1.51
CA THR A 11 4.16 -16.18 0.59
C THR A 11 5.40 -15.36 0.96
N LEU A 12 5.21 -14.07 1.27
CA LEU A 12 6.31 -13.17 1.62
C LEU A 12 6.90 -13.45 3.01
N GLU A 13 6.08 -13.84 3.99
CA GLU A 13 6.53 -14.11 5.36
C GLU A 13 7.14 -15.51 5.54
N ARG A 14 6.82 -16.47 4.67
CA ARG A 14 7.33 -17.84 4.74
C ARG A 14 8.63 -18.02 3.95
N ASP A 15 9.28 -19.16 4.18
CA ASP A 15 10.42 -19.61 3.40
C ASP A 15 10.05 -19.74 1.91
N PRO A 16 10.91 -19.32 0.96
CA PRO A 16 12.29 -18.85 1.14
C PRO A 16 12.46 -17.34 1.40
N MET A 17 11.38 -16.56 1.33
CA MET A 17 11.47 -15.10 1.37
C MET A 17 11.72 -14.54 2.76
N ASN A 18 11.03 -15.07 3.78
CA ASN A 18 11.22 -14.72 5.19
C ASN A 18 11.22 -13.20 5.46
N PHE A 19 10.38 -12.43 4.76
CA PHE A 19 10.25 -10.99 4.97
C PHE A 19 9.41 -10.71 6.23
N LYS A 20 9.80 -9.66 6.97
CA LYS A 20 8.94 -9.08 8.02
C LYS A 20 8.01 -8.06 7.38
N LEU A 21 6.71 -8.29 7.42
CA LEU A 21 5.70 -7.37 6.91
C LEU A 21 5.04 -6.56 8.03
N CYS A 22 4.59 -5.36 7.67
CA CYS A 22 3.58 -4.60 8.40
C CYS A 22 2.32 -4.59 7.52
N TRP A 23 1.25 -5.23 7.97
CA TRP A 23 -0.04 -5.23 7.31
C TRP A 23 -1.04 -4.40 8.13
N HIS A 24 -1.57 -3.33 7.55
CA HIS A 24 -2.40 -2.34 8.25
C HIS A 24 -3.60 -2.94 9.02
N VAL A 25 -4.23 -4.02 8.52
CA VAL A 25 -5.36 -4.67 9.23
C VAL A 25 -4.91 -5.43 10.49
N ARG A 26 -3.67 -5.95 10.49
CA ARG A 26 -3.14 -6.80 11.55
C ARG A 26 -2.28 -6.04 12.55
N ASP A 27 -1.46 -5.12 12.08
CA ASP A 27 -0.34 -4.56 12.81
C ASP A 27 -0.56 -3.11 13.26
N TRP A 28 -1.60 -2.43 12.76
CA TRP A 28 -1.94 -1.09 13.22
C TRP A 28 -2.69 -1.11 14.55
N THR A 29 -2.36 -0.14 15.40
CA THR A 29 -2.95 0.04 16.72
C THR A 29 -4.34 0.68 16.59
N PRO A 30 -5.41 0.06 17.11
CA PRO A 30 -6.72 0.68 17.14
C PRO A 30 -6.73 1.96 17.99
N GLY A 31 -7.40 3.00 17.52
CA GLY A 31 -7.51 4.29 18.23
C GLY A 31 -6.39 5.30 17.91
N GLU A 32 -5.33 4.88 17.22
CA GLU A 32 -4.30 5.77 16.70
C GLU A 32 -4.71 6.39 15.36
N MET A 33 -4.14 7.56 15.04
CA MET A 33 -4.43 8.26 13.80
C MET A 33 -3.90 7.48 12.60
N ILE A 34 -4.78 7.18 11.62
CA ILE A 34 -4.39 6.41 10.43
C ILE A 34 -3.20 7.04 9.69
N SER A 35 -3.19 8.37 9.53
CA SER A 35 -2.10 9.09 8.86
C SER A 35 -0.75 8.95 9.57
N SER A 36 -0.72 8.93 10.92
CA SER A 36 0.52 8.71 11.68
C SER A 36 0.99 7.27 11.56
N GLN A 37 0.08 6.30 11.51
CA GLN A 37 0.42 4.89 11.35
C GLN A 37 0.92 4.57 9.94
N ILE A 38 0.36 5.17 8.89
CA ILE A 38 0.91 5.12 7.53
C ILE A 38 2.32 5.68 7.54
N SER A 39 2.48 6.87 8.13
CA SER A 39 3.77 7.56 8.20
C SER A 39 4.86 6.70 8.83
N SER A 40 4.58 6.20 10.03
CA SER A 40 5.47 5.32 10.76
C SER A 40 5.75 4.02 9.99
N SER A 41 4.71 3.41 9.41
CA SER A 41 4.85 2.15 8.67
C SER A 41 5.71 2.32 7.41
N VAL A 42 5.54 3.41 6.68
CA VAL A 42 6.34 3.71 5.48
C VAL A 42 7.78 4.01 5.86
N GLU A 43 8.02 4.84 6.88
CA GLU A 43 9.36 5.19 7.36
C GLU A 43 10.14 3.97 7.87
N GLN A 44 9.46 3.07 8.58
CA GLN A 44 10.05 1.85 9.13
C GLN A 44 10.19 0.71 8.10
N SER A 45 9.68 0.89 6.88
CA SER A 45 9.69 -0.13 5.83
C SER A 45 10.78 0.10 4.77
N ARG A 46 11.39 -1.00 4.30
CA ARG A 46 12.36 -0.95 3.19
C ARG A 46 11.69 -0.79 1.83
N ARG A 47 10.45 -1.28 1.71
CA ARG A 47 9.58 -1.22 0.54
C ARG A 47 8.14 -1.15 1.02
N THR A 48 7.32 -0.39 0.30
CA THR A 48 5.88 -0.28 0.55
C THR A 48 5.15 -0.93 -0.61
N ILE A 49 4.29 -1.90 -0.34
CA ILE A 49 3.48 -2.57 -1.36
C ILE A 49 2.08 -1.97 -1.31
N ILE A 50 1.59 -1.48 -2.45
CA ILE A 50 0.21 -1.04 -2.62
C ILE A 50 -0.47 -2.00 -3.58
N VAL A 51 -1.58 -2.59 -3.15
CA VAL A 51 -2.39 -3.48 -3.99
C VAL A 51 -3.59 -2.70 -4.52
N LEU A 52 -3.50 -2.28 -5.78
CA LEU A 52 -4.56 -1.56 -6.47
C LEU A 52 -5.59 -2.56 -6.98
N SER A 53 -6.80 -2.48 -6.45
CA SER A 53 -7.96 -3.20 -6.96
C SER A 53 -9.07 -2.20 -7.27
N SER A 54 -10.08 -2.60 -8.05
CA SER A 54 -11.27 -1.76 -8.29
C SER A 54 -11.90 -1.28 -6.97
N SER A 55 -12.05 -2.17 -5.99
CA SER A 55 -12.57 -1.81 -4.66
C SER A 55 -11.69 -0.83 -3.89
N PHE A 56 -10.36 -0.87 -4.09
CA PHE A 56 -9.44 0.09 -3.47
C PHE A 56 -9.65 1.49 -4.05
N LEU A 57 -9.79 1.59 -5.39
CA LEU A 57 -9.98 2.84 -6.11
C LEU A 57 -11.34 3.49 -5.81
N GLU A 58 -12.38 2.68 -5.60
CA GLU A 58 -13.70 3.16 -5.19
C GLU A 58 -13.72 3.65 -3.72
N SER A 59 -12.75 3.24 -2.90
CA SER A 59 -12.69 3.62 -1.50
C SER A 59 -12.01 4.97 -1.29
N LEU A 60 -12.74 5.91 -0.65
CA LEU A 60 -12.20 7.22 -0.24
C LEU A 60 -10.97 7.08 0.67
N TRP A 61 -10.93 6.01 1.47
CA TRP A 61 -9.80 5.69 2.34
C TRP A 61 -8.57 5.27 1.53
N GLY A 62 -8.71 4.40 0.52
CA GLY A 62 -7.57 3.99 -0.32
C GLY A 62 -6.86 5.18 -1.01
N GLN A 63 -7.62 6.19 -1.43
CA GLN A 63 -7.09 7.42 -2.03
C GLN A 63 -6.33 8.29 -1.01
N LEU A 64 -6.89 8.48 0.19
CA LEU A 64 -6.25 9.23 1.29
C LEU A 64 -4.96 8.58 1.80
N GLU A 65 -4.96 7.25 1.94
CA GLU A 65 -3.80 6.51 2.40
C GLU A 65 -2.67 6.53 1.36
N PHE A 66 -3.03 6.37 0.08
CA PHE A 66 -2.10 6.50 -1.03
C PHE A 66 -1.44 7.88 -1.04
N ARG A 67 -2.23 8.96 -0.91
CA ARG A 67 -1.72 10.33 -0.92
C ARG A 67 -0.72 10.58 0.21
N THR A 68 -0.98 10.01 1.40
CA THR A 68 -0.07 10.14 2.54
C THR A 68 1.25 9.39 2.28
N ALA A 69 1.20 8.13 1.85
CA ALA A 69 2.38 7.34 1.51
C ALA A 69 3.18 7.96 0.35
N HIS A 70 2.48 8.54 -0.63
CA HIS A 70 3.05 9.24 -1.79
C HIS A 70 3.83 10.48 -1.38
N LEU A 71 3.21 11.40 -0.63
CA LEU A 71 3.84 12.64 -0.19
C LEU A 71 5.14 12.36 0.59
N GLN A 72 5.15 11.29 1.40
CA GLN A 72 6.35 10.89 2.14
C GLN A 72 7.41 10.24 1.25
N SER A 73 7.03 9.33 0.35
CA SER A 73 7.97 8.73 -0.59
C SER A 73 8.65 9.78 -1.49
N MET A 74 7.89 10.81 -1.90
CA MET A 74 8.43 11.94 -2.66
C MET A 74 9.32 12.87 -1.83
N ALA A 75 8.92 13.20 -0.60
CA ALA A 75 9.71 14.03 0.30
C ALA A 75 11.08 13.41 0.61
N GLU A 76 11.15 12.08 0.71
CA GLU A 76 12.38 11.35 1.00
C GLU A 76 13.26 11.04 -0.23
N ARG A 77 12.82 11.38 -1.46
CA ARG A 77 13.47 10.97 -2.73
C ARG A 77 13.78 9.46 -2.81
N ARG A 78 13.00 8.64 -2.09
CA ARG A 78 13.19 7.19 -2.01
C ARG A 78 12.03 6.51 -2.71
N ASN A 79 12.21 6.23 -4.01
CA ASN A 79 11.32 5.38 -4.79
C ASN A 79 11.41 3.93 -4.26
N ARG A 80 10.57 3.61 -3.27
CA ARG A 80 10.49 2.30 -2.60
C ARG A 80 9.09 1.68 -2.69
N LEU A 81 8.23 2.26 -3.52
CA LEU A 81 6.88 1.78 -3.78
C LEU A 81 6.88 0.63 -4.79
N ILE A 82 6.12 -0.41 -4.50
CA ILE A 82 5.80 -1.52 -5.39
C ILE A 82 4.29 -1.52 -5.56
N ILE A 83 3.81 -1.34 -6.78
CA ILE A 83 2.38 -1.37 -7.09
C ILE A 83 2.04 -2.73 -7.66
N ILE A 84 1.05 -3.38 -7.09
CA ILE A 84 0.45 -4.62 -7.60
C ILE A 84 -0.94 -4.27 -8.10
N ILE A 85 -1.17 -4.42 -9.39
CA ILE A 85 -2.50 -4.30 -9.99
C ILE A 85 -3.21 -5.65 -9.80
N TYR A 86 -4.31 -5.64 -9.07
CA TYR A 86 -5.11 -6.81 -8.75
C TYR A 86 -6.50 -6.68 -9.38
N GLY A 87 -6.69 -7.35 -10.51
CA GLY A 87 -7.91 -7.30 -11.31
C GLY A 87 -7.91 -6.16 -12.32
N ASP A 88 -9.08 -5.93 -12.92
CA ASP A 88 -9.30 -4.79 -13.81
C ASP A 88 -9.57 -3.54 -12.98
N ILE A 89 -8.68 -2.56 -13.09
CA ILE A 89 -8.75 -1.26 -12.41
C ILE A 89 -9.40 -0.18 -13.28
N GLY A 90 -9.96 -0.58 -14.43
CA GLY A 90 -10.53 0.33 -15.41
C GLY A 90 -9.48 1.18 -16.11
N ASN A 91 -9.89 2.38 -16.52
CA ASN A 91 -9.01 3.27 -17.26
C ASN A 91 -8.05 4.01 -16.33
N ILE A 92 -6.74 3.78 -16.52
CA ILE A 92 -5.66 4.42 -15.77
C ILE A 92 -5.70 5.96 -15.87
N TYR A 93 -6.30 6.51 -16.92
CA TYR A 93 -6.46 7.95 -17.08
C TYR A 93 -7.47 8.58 -16.12
N ASP A 94 -8.37 7.77 -15.55
CA ASP A 94 -9.38 8.21 -14.57
C ASP A 94 -8.84 8.17 -13.13
N LEU A 95 -7.62 7.66 -12.93
CA LEU A 95 -6.96 7.64 -11.63
C LEU A 95 -6.46 9.03 -11.23
N GLU A 96 -6.33 9.25 -9.92
CA GLU A 96 -5.72 10.46 -9.41
C GLU A 96 -4.30 10.65 -10.01
N PRO A 97 -3.91 11.90 -10.35
CA PRO A 97 -2.61 12.19 -10.98
C PRO A 97 -1.42 11.59 -10.23
N GLU A 98 -1.49 11.56 -8.90
CA GLU A 98 -0.50 10.97 -8.00
C GLU A 98 -0.38 9.46 -8.21
N LEU A 99 -1.50 8.74 -8.34
CA LEU A 99 -1.54 7.30 -8.66
C LEU A 99 -0.99 7.02 -10.05
N ARG A 100 -1.42 7.82 -11.03
CA ARG A 100 -0.97 7.69 -12.42
C ARG A 100 0.52 7.94 -12.60
N ALA A 101 1.15 8.75 -11.74
CA ALA A 101 2.59 9.01 -11.81
C ALA A 101 3.47 7.78 -11.48
N TYR A 102 2.88 6.72 -10.89
CA TYR A 102 3.59 5.47 -10.56
C TYR A 102 3.23 4.28 -11.44
N LEU A 103 2.30 4.45 -12.38
CA LEU A 103 1.89 3.44 -13.36
C LEU A 103 2.56 3.73 -14.71
#